data_AF-A0A7S4RBD4-F1
#
_entry.id   AF-A0A7S4RBD4-F1
#
_cell.length_a   1.000
_cell.length_b   1.000
_cell.length_c   1.000
_cell.angle_alpha   90.00
_cell.angle_beta   90.00
_cell.angle_gamma   90.00
#
_symmetry.space_group_name_H-M   'P 1'
#
loop_
_entity.id
_entity.type
_entity.pdbx_description
1 polymer ?
#
loop_
_entity_poly.entity_id
_entity_poly.type
_entity_poly.pdbx_seq_one_letter_code
_entity_poly.pdbx_strand_id
1 'polypeptide(L)'
;MVQPKQVITSAPPPLPSILLLTLVIVISIHHLFVSSYCLRTIDEYATFDTFSHSLVLLKEEEEEAAKTLGFVRIGIAFFIFGVSIYQITSGGHIQITGYLPKSKLTAEPIYLKGVYTLAYFTSWSWNLLGLSFLLNGLLSLYVGYGHNNSNDDTIPQWIHPYILRFALLLFETVAPCTILVSSVIRYAIWPKILASAKNHPSTKPNPTKDLKLLSTLFQHNANVILAFMEVGLLGGLPIRFCDVPLGPLYASCYVLFSWCMMKQWKTDTGTKDAVTGDVIYGKCRCPQFLYFFLDTTLGDDTSTISLGVLALVQVLSYVFFGLANQFFRWFISFIVVNEKDGNVVGGGGIIEKGTALEVLVRFVMVMGTCSLFCRFRD
;
A
#
# COMPACT_ATOMS: atom_id res chain seq x y z
N MET A 1 -44.64 -12.54 16.17
CA MET A 1 -44.10 -13.35 15.06
C MET A 1 -42.92 -12.60 14.47
N VAL A 2 -41.71 -13.15 14.56
CA VAL A 2 -40.52 -12.55 13.91
C VAL A 2 -40.62 -12.91 12.43
N GLN A 3 -40.77 -11.92 11.54
CA GLN A 3 -40.76 -12.20 10.11
C GLN A 3 -39.41 -12.86 9.74
N PRO A 4 -39.42 -13.94 8.95
CA PRO A 4 -38.19 -14.58 8.51
C PRO A 4 -37.35 -13.53 7.76
N LYS A 5 -36.11 -13.34 8.21
CA LYS A 5 -35.19 -12.37 7.62
C LYS A 5 -34.92 -12.79 6.18
N GLN A 6 -35.34 -11.98 5.22
CA GLN A 6 -35.18 -12.29 3.80
C GLN A 6 -33.69 -12.41 3.47
N VAL A 7 -33.28 -13.59 3.03
CA VAL A 7 -31.89 -13.88 2.68
C VAL A 7 -31.63 -13.36 1.26
N ILE A 8 -30.78 -12.34 1.14
CA ILE A 8 -30.40 -11.79 -0.16
C ILE A 8 -29.38 -12.73 -0.82
N THR A 9 -29.65 -13.11 -2.06
CA THR A 9 -28.83 -14.04 -2.86
C THR A 9 -27.92 -13.34 -3.87
N SER A 10 -28.18 -12.06 -4.15
CA SER A 10 -27.43 -11.23 -5.08
C SER A 10 -27.33 -9.78 -4.59
N ALA A 11 -26.19 -9.16 -4.84
CA ALA A 11 -25.95 -7.75 -4.54
C ALA A 11 -25.24 -7.11 -5.75
N PRO A 12 -25.93 -7.01 -6.91
CA PRO A 12 -25.32 -6.42 -8.10
C PRO A 12 -24.90 -4.97 -7.82
N PRO A 13 -23.76 -4.50 -8.35
CA PRO A 13 -23.36 -3.12 -8.18
C PRO A 13 -24.39 -2.17 -8.84
N PRO A 14 -24.74 -1.03 -8.20
CA PRO A 14 -25.63 -0.06 -8.80
C PRO A 14 -25.08 0.46 -10.13
N LEU A 15 -25.97 0.73 -11.10
CA LEU A 15 -25.55 1.27 -12.40
C LEU A 15 -24.74 2.58 -12.26
N PRO A 16 -25.12 3.55 -11.40
CA PRO A 16 -24.31 4.76 -11.20
C PRO A 16 -22.90 4.47 -10.66
N SER A 17 -22.75 3.45 -9.81
CA SER A 17 -21.45 3.02 -9.29
C SER A 17 -20.58 2.40 -10.38
N ILE A 18 -21.16 1.58 -11.27
CA ILE A 18 -20.46 1.01 -12.44
C ILE A 18 -20.00 2.13 -13.40
N LEU A 19 -20.89 3.09 -13.68
CA LEU A 19 -20.57 4.23 -14.56
C LEU A 19 -19.44 5.09 -13.98
N LEU A 20 -19.51 5.42 -12.70
CA LEU A 20 -18.45 6.16 -12.01
C LEU A 20 -17.11 5.42 -12.08
N LEU A 21 -17.11 4.12 -11.76
CA LEU A 21 -15.91 3.29 -11.77
C LEU A 21 -15.30 3.21 -13.18
N THR A 22 -16.14 3.01 -14.19
CA THR A 22 -15.73 2.97 -15.60
C THR A 22 -15.13 4.30 -16.03
N LEU A 23 -15.77 5.42 -15.66
CA LEU A 23 -15.27 6.76 -15.95
C LEU A 23 -13.89 7.00 -15.31
N VAL A 24 -13.72 6.64 -14.02
CA VAL A 24 -12.44 6.77 -13.32
C VAL A 24 -11.35 5.94 -14.00
N ILE A 25 -11.65 4.69 -14.38
CA ILE A 25 -10.70 3.82 -15.09
C ILE A 25 -10.32 4.43 -16.44
N VAL A 26 -11.29 4.85 -17.25
CA VAL A 26 -11.04 5.43 -18.59
C VAL A 26 -10.22 6.71 -18.49
N ILE A 27 -10.56 7.62 -17.57
CA ILE A 27 -9.79 8.86 -17.34
C ILE A 27 -8.36 8.53 -16.90
N SER A 28 -8.19 7.57 -15.99
CA SER A 28 -6.87 7.20 -15.46
C SER A 28 -5.99 6.56 -16.54
N ILE A 29 -6.53 5.60 -17.31
CA ILE A 29 -5.81 4.97 -18.42
C ILE A 29 -5.47 5.99 -19.50
N HIS A 30 -6.40 6.86 -19.87
CA HIS A 30 -6.16 7.90 -20.86
C HIS A 30 -5.04 8.86 -20.40
N HIS A 31 -5.08 9.30 -19.14
CA HIS A 31 -4.04 10.19 -18.62
C HIS A 31 -2.66 9.51 -18.57
N LEU A 32 -2.58 8.25 -18.13
CA LEU A 32 -1.32 7.53 -17.97
C LEU A 32 -0.70 7.09 -19.30
N PHE A 33 -1.52 6.57 -20.22
CA PHE A 33 -1.02 5.87 -21.41
C PHE A 33 -1.29 6.59 -22.73
N VAL A 34 -2.25 7.51 -22.79
CA VAL A 34 -2.56 8.26 -24.02
C VAL A 34 -1.93 9.64 -24.01
N SER A 35 -1.76 10.24 -22.83
CA SER A 35 -1.03 11.50 -22.70
C SER A 35 0.46 11.29 -23.00
N SER A 36 0.91 11.74 -24.17
CA SER A 36 2.33 11.69 -24.57
C SER A 36 3.26 12.35 -23.54
N TYR A 37 2.74 13.31 -22.77
CA TYR A 37 3.48 13.94 -21.68
C TYR A 37 3.82 12.94 -20.56
N CYS A 38 2.83 12.16 -20.08
CA CYS A 38 3.06 11.21 -18.99
C CYS A 38 4.05 10.12 -19.39
N LEU A 39 3.85 9.50 -20.56
CA LEU A 39 4.77 8.48 -21.09
C LEU A 39 6.20 8.98 -21.24
N ARG A 40 6.39 10.19 -21.78
CA ARG A 40 7.72 10.80 -21.91
C ARG A 40 8.37 11.01 -20.54
N THR A 41 7.62 11.52 -19.57
CA THR A 41 8.15 11.67 -18.21
C THR A 41 8.46 10.33 -17.56
N ILE A 42 7.74 9.24 -17.86
CA ILE A 42 8.10 7.91 -17.35
C ILE A 42 9.50 7.53 -17.86
N ASP A 43 9.77 7.70 -19.16
CA ASP A 43 11.06 7.36 -19.75
C ASP A 43 12.22 8.18 -19.20
N GLU A 44 11.98 9.47 -18.90
CA GLU A 44 13.00 10.35 -18.33
C GLU A 44 13.43 9.91 -16.91
N TYR A 45 12.54 9.29 -16.13
CA TYR A 45 12.83 8.85 -14.76
C TYR A 45 13.08 7.34 -14.63
N ALA A 46 12.59 6.51 -15.54
CA ALA A 46 12.75 5.06 -15.51
C ALA A 46 14.14 4.65 -16.06
N THR A 47 15.20 5.12 -15.41
CA THR A 47 16.60 4.90 -15.78
C THR A 47 17.30 4.00 -14.76
N PHE A 48 18.41 3.37 -15.16
CA PHE A 48 19.23 2.59 -14.24
C PHE A 48 19.78 3.42 -13.08
N ASP A 49 20.12 4.69 -13.34
CA ASP A 49 20.55 5.64 -12.31
C ASP A 49 19.49 5.79 -11.21
N THR A 50 18.23 6.01 -11.58
CA THR A 50 17.12 6.08 -10.60
C THR A 50 17.02 4.86 -9.69
N PHE A 51 17.32 3.67 -10.20
CA PHE A 51 17.25 2.43 -9.41
C PHE A 51 18.55 2.06 -8.72
N SER A 52 19.70 2.63 -9.07
CA SER A 52 21.01 2.26 -8.50
C SER A 52 21.59 3.35 -7.59
N HIS A 53 21.18 4.60 -7.77
CA HIS A 53 21.62 5.72 -6.95
C HIS A 53 21.18 5.51 -5.49
N SER A 54 22.14 5.44 -4.57
CA SER A 54 21.89 5.43 -3.13
C SER A 54 22.01 6.83 -2.54
N LEU A 55 21.07 7.23 -1.70
CA LEU A 55 21.11 8.53 -1.01
C LEU A 55 22.07 8.56 0.18
N VAL A 56 22.34 7.41 0.79
CA VAL A 56 23.10 7.29 2.05
C VAL A 56 24.43 6.59 1.87
N LEU A 57 24.58 5.69 0.90
CA LEU A 57 25.78 4.85 0.72
C LEU A 57 26.89 5.52 -0.12
N LEU A 58 26.86 6.85 -0.26
CA LEU A 58 27.69 7.66 -1.18
C LEU A 58 29.20 7.67 -0.89
N LYS A 59 29.68 6.96 0.15
CA LYS A 59 31.12 6.85 0.44
C LYS A 59 31.78 5.65 -0.22
N GLU A 60 31.00 4.70 -0.71
CA GLU A 60 31.50 3.53 -1.44
C GLU A 60 31.55 3.86 -2.94
N GLU A 61 32.39 3.14 -3.69
CA GLU A 61 32.35 3.17 -5.15
C GLU A 61 30.90 2.91 -5.62
N GLU A 62 30.43 3.63 -6.64
CA GLU A 62 29.02 3.59 -7.08
C GLU A 62 28.51 2.16 -7.31
N GLU A 63 29.42 1.28 -7.75
CA GLU A 63 29.19 -0.15 -7.92
C GLU A 63 28.82 -0.87 -6.61
N GLU A 64 29.64 -0.73 -5.56
CA GLU A 64 29.40 -1.35 -4.26
C GLU A 64 28.16 -0.76 -3.57
N ALA A 65 27.95 0.55 -3.72
CA ALA A 65 26.73 1.21 -3.23
C ALA A 65 25.47 0.62 -3.88
N ALA A 66 25.50 0.37 -5.20
CA ALA A 66 24.39 -0.25 -5.92
C ALA A 66 24.17 -1.72 -5.50
N LYS A 67 25.24 -2.50 -5.29
CA LYS A 67 25.15 -3.87 -4.77
C LYS A 67 24.51 -3.90 -3.38
N THR A 68 25.02 -3.08 -2.46
CA THR A 68 24.51 -2.98 -1.09
C THR A 68 23.04 -2.56 -1.08
N LEU A 69 22.67 -1.53 -1.86
CA LEU A 69 21.28 -1.11 -2.01
C LEU A 69 20.39 -2.26 -2.53
N GLY A 70 20.88 -2.99 -3.53
CA GLY A 70 20.18 -4.14 -4.10
C GLY A 70 19.89 -5.23 -3.08
N PHE A 71 20.91 -5.63 -2.30
CA PHE A 71 20.74 -6.64 -1.24
C PHE A 71 19.81 -6.16 -0.12
N VAL A 72 19.88 -4.89 0.28
CA VAL A 72 18.98 -4.32 1.29
C VAL A 72 17.53 -4.40 0.82
N ARG A 73 17.25 -3.97 -0.42
CA ARG A 73 15.89 -4.02 -0.99
C ARG A 73 15.37 -5.45 -1.13
N ILE A 74 16.19 -6.39 -1.56
CA ILE A 74 15.82 -7.82 -1.62
C ILE A 74 15.53 -8.37 -0.21
N GLY A 75 16.34 -8.01 0.79
CA GLY A 75 16.10 -8.38 2.18
C GLY A 75 14.75 -7.86 2.70
N ILE A 76 14.41 -6.60 2.38
CA ILE A 76 13.10 -6.02 2.69
C ILE A 76 11.97 -6.78 1.97
N ALA A 77 12.14 -7.11 0.70
CA ALA A 77 11.14 -7.88 -0.06
C ALA A 77 10.91 -9.26 0.57
N PHE A 78 11.96 -10.00 0.94
CA PHE A 78 11.83 -11.28 1.62
C PHE A 78 11.17 -11.16 2.99
N PHE A 79 11.45 -10.09 3.74
CA PHE A 79 10.72 -9.80 4.97
C PHE A 79 9.22 -9.63 4.72
N ILE A 80 8.84 -8.83 3.72
CA ILE A 80 7.44 -8.60 3.35
C ILE A 80 6.76 -9.92 2.97
N PHE A 81 7.34 -10.67 2.04
CA PHE A 81 6.79 -11.96 1.62
C PHE A 81 6.76 -12.99 2.75
N GLY A 82 7.75 -12.98 3.64
CA GLY A 82 7.78 -13.82 4.84
C GLY A 82 6.59 -13.57 5.76
N VAL A 83 6.22 -12.31 6.00
CA VAL A 83 5.01 -11.95 6.77
C VAL A 83 3.75 -12.42 6.06
N SER A 84 3.67 -12.31 4.73
CA SER A 84 2.53 -12.82 3.94
C SER A 84 2.41 -14.35 4.01
N ILE A 85 3.52 -15.07 3.86
CA ILE A 85 3.56 -16.54 4.00
C ILE A 85 3.15 -16.95 5.40
N TYR A 86 3.63 -16.25 6.43
CA TYR A 86 3.20 -16.47 7.81
C TYR A 86 1.69 -16.28 7.98
N GLN A 87 1.10 -15.23 7.38
CA GLN A 87 -0.35 -15.03 7.42
C GLN A 87 -1.13 -16.16 6.72
N ILE A 88 -0.70 -16.58 5.53
CA ILE A 88 -1.32 -17.69 4.78
C ILE A 88 -1.29 -18.97 5.60
N THR A 89 -0.15 -19.27 6.22
CA THR A 89 0.08 -20.51 6.98
C THR A 89 -0.50 -20.47 8.39
N SER A 90 -0.86 -19.30 8.90
CA SER A 90 -1.50 -19.13 10.20
C SER A 90 -2.90 -19.78 10.25
N GLY A 91 -3.44 -19.94 11.46
CA GLY A 91 -4.77 -20.53 11.71
C GLY A 91 -5.97 -19.75 11.15
N GLY A 92 -5.73 -18.68 10.37
CA GLY A 92 -6.75 -17.77 9.87
C GLY A 92 -7.36 -16.89 10.97
N HIS A 93 -8.30 -16.04 10.58
CA HIS A 93 -9.03 -15.18 11.49
C HIS A 93 -10.46 -14.94 11.01
N ILE A 94 -11.33 -14.54 11.94
CA ILE A 94 -12.72 -14.23 11.66
C ILE A 94 -12.86 -12.72 11.48
N GLN A 95 -13.34 -12.30 10.32
CA GLN A 95 -13.70 -10.92 10.02
C GLN A 95 -15.21 -10.76 10.13
N ILE A 96 -15.66 -9.70 10.80
CA ILE A 96 -17.08 -9.32 10.81
C ILE A 96 -17.16 -7.88 10.29
N THR A 97 -17.83 -7.69 9.16
CA THR A 97 -17.99 -6.38 8.54
C THR A 97 -19.14 -5.63 9.21
N GLY A 98 -18.84 -4.47 9.78
CA GLY A 98 -19.85 -3.56 10.33
C GLY A 98 -20.56 -2.78 9.22
N TYR A 99 -21.57 -3.38 8.60
CA TYR A 99 -22.42 -2.69 7.62
C TYR A 99 -23.18 -1.52 8.24
N LEU A 100 -23.47 -0.49 7.43
CA LEU A 100 -24.26 0.66 7.88
C LEU A 100 -25.74 0.26 8.07
N PRO A 101 -26.52 0.97 8.90
CA PRO A 101 -27.93 0.61 9.18
C PRO A 101 -28.85 0.54 7.96
N LYS A 102 -28.51 1.22 6.86
CA LYS A 102 -29.26 1.19 5.59
C LYS A 102 -28.91 -0.01 4.71
N SER A 103 -27.87 -0.77 5.05
CA SER A 103 -27.49 -1.98 4.33
C SER A 103 -28.60 -3.00 4.40
N LYS A 104 -28.84 -3.69 3.29
CA LYS A 104 -29.75 -4.83 3.27
C LYS A 104 -29.03 -6.12 3.69
N LEU A 105 -27.70 -6.09 3.84
CA LEU A 105 -26.90 -7.22 4.30
C LEU A 105 -26.90 -7.33 5.81
N THR A 106 -26.82 -8.57 6.27
CA THR A 106 -26.53 -8.87 7.67
C THR A 106 -25.05 -9.13 7.81
N ALA A 107 -24.44 -8.53 8.82
CA ALA A 107 -23.07 -8.83 9.20
C ALA A 107 -22.97 -10.30 9.62
N GLU A 108 -22.24 -11.09 8.85
CA GLU A 108 -21.93 -12.49 9.17
C GLU A 108 -20.41 -12.65 9.35
N PRO A 109 -19.97 -13.61 10.19
CA PRO A 109 -18.55 -13.93 10.31
C PRO A 109 -18.01 -14.53 9.01
N ILE A 110 -16.96 -13.91 8.49
CA ILE A 110 -16.18 -14.38 7.34
C ILE A 110 -14.90 -15.01 7.88
N TYR A 111 -14.72 -16.32 7.69
CA TYR A 111 -13.50 -17.00 8.09
C TYR A 111 -12.47 -16.91 6.96
N LEU A 112 -11.41 -16.14 7.19
CA LEU A 112 -10.32 -15.94 6.25
C LEU A 112 -9.15 -16.84 6.65
N LYS A 113 -8.78 -17.77 5.77
CA LYS A 113 -7.67 -18.72 5.95
C LYS A 113 -6.91 -18.90 4.65
N GLY A 114 -5.62 -19.20 4.74
CA GLY A 114 -4.79 -19.45 3.55
C GLY A 114 -4.68 -18.17 2.71
N VAL A 115 -4.77 -18.31 1.40
CA VAL A 115 -4.68 -17.16 0.47
C VAL A 115 -5.77 -16.11 0.69
N TYR A 116 -6.90 -16.47 1.29
CA TYR A 116 -7.98 -15.51 1.59
C TYR A 116 -7.58 -14.48 2.66
N THR A 117 -6.56 -14.76 3.49
CA THR A 117 -6.05 -13.74 4.44
C THR A 117 -5.38 -12.57 3.72
N LEU A 118 -4.98 -12.75 2.45
CA LEU A 118 -4.39 -11.70 1.62
C LEU A 118 -5.43 -10.86 0.86
N ALA A 119 -6.72 -11.08 1.10
CA ALA A 119 -7.79 -10.40 0.37
C ALA A 119 -7.99 -8.93 0.75
N TYR A 120 -7.45 -8.49 1.89
CA TYR A 120 -7.57 -7.11 2.32
C TYR A 120 -6.78 -6.16 1.40
N PHE A 121 -7.30 -4.94 1.24
CA PHE A 121 -6.62 -3.88 0.50
C PHE A 121 -5.20 -3.64 1.06
N THR A 122 -5.07 -3.68 2.39
CA THR A 122 -3.78 -3.63 3.10
C THR A 122 -2.80 -4.71 2.65
N SER A 123 -3.27 -5.95 2.49
CA SER A 123 -2.43 -7.08 2.08
C SER A 123 -2.03 -6.98 0.61
N TRP A 124 -2.89 -6.46 -0.26
CA TRP A 124 -2.51 -6.14 -1.64
C TRP A 124 -1.39 -5.10 -1.67
N SER A 125 -1.54 -3.99 -0.93
CA SER A 125 -0.50 -2.96 -0.86
C SER A 125 0.80 -3.48 -0.24
N TRP A 126 0.72 -4.32 0.80
CA TRP A 126 1.89 -4.96 1.40
C TRP A 126 2.66 -5.82 0.38
N ASN A 127 1.98 -6.73 -0.33
CA ASN A 127 2.65 -7.62 -1.28
C ASN A 127 3.17 -6.90 -2.53
N LEU A 128 2.45 -5.89 -3.03
CA LEU A 128 2.93 -5.06 -4.14
C LEU A 128 4.14 -4.22 -3.74
N LEU A 129 4.23 -3.78 -2.47
CA LEU A 129 5.42 -3.10 -1.96
C LEU A 129 6.60 -4.07 -1.94
N GLY A 130 6.39 -5.33 -1.51
CA GLY A 130 7.41 -6.37 -1.58
C GLY A 130 7.87 -6.65 -3.00
N LEU A 131 6.94 -6.71 -3.96
CA LEU A 131 7.28 -6.86 -5.38
C LEU A 131 8.07 -5.66 -5.92
N SER A 132 7.70 -4.45 -5.51
CA SER A 132 8.44 -3.22 -5.86
C SER A 132 9.88 -3.27 -5.34
N PHE A 133 10.08 -3.59 -4.06
CA PHE A 133 11.41 -3.76 -3.48
C PHE A 133 12.22 -4.87 -4.16
N LEU A 134 11.59 -6.00 -4.49
CA LEU A 134 12.27 -7.10 -5.19
C LEU A 134 12.76 -6.64 -6.56
N LEU A 135 11.90 -6.03 -7.37
CA LEU A 135 12.27 -5.56 -8.71
C LEU A 135 13.34 -4.47 -8.64
N ASN A 136 13.17 -3.48 -7.76
CA ASN A 136 14.14 -2.40 -7.59
C ASN A 136 15.49 -2.93 -7.09
N GLY A 137 15.48 -3.94 -6.19
CA GLY A 137 16.70 -4.56 -5.69
C GLY A 137 17.43 -5.38 -6.75
N LEU A 138 16.70 -6.13 -7.58
CA LEU A 138 17.26 -6.84 -8.74
C LEU A 138 17.86 -5.87 -9.75
N LEU A 139 17.21 -4.73 -10.02
CA LEU A 139 17.73 -3.68 -10.90
C LEU A 139 19.00 -3.03 -10.33
N SER A 140 19.09 -2.77 -9.02
CA SER A 140 20.32 -2.26 -8.41
C SER A 140 21.47 -3.25 -8.48
N LEU A 141 21.22 -4.52 -8.14
CA LEU A 141 22.24 -5.58 -8.24
C LEU A 141 22.73 -5.74 -9.67
N TYR A 142 21.81 -5.65 -10.63
CA TYR A 142 22.15 -5.72 -12.03
C TYR A 142 23.12 -4.61 -12.45
N VAL A 143 22.87 -3.37 -12.05
CA VAL A 143 23.80 -2.24 -12.31
C VAL A 143 25.12 -2.49 -11.60
N GLY A 144 25.07 -2.88 -10.32
CA GLY A 144 26.25 -3.14 -9.51
C GLY A 144 27.12 -4.29 -10.01
N TYR A 145 26.59 -5.33 -10.65
CA TYR A 145 27.42 -6.40 -11.23
C TYR A 145 27.72 -6.19 -12.72
N GLY A 146 26.92 -5.39 -13.42
CA GLY A 146 27.00 -5.22 -14.87
C GLY A 146 28.07 -4.24 -15.33
N HIS A 147 28.45 -3.27 -14.50
CA HIS A 147 29.39 -2.20 -14.90
C HIS A 147 30.84 -2.68 -15.13
N ASN A 148 31.21 -3.86 -14.61
CA ASN A 148 32.58 -4.33 -14.62
C ASN A 148 33.07 -4.99 -15.94
N ASN A 149 32.19 -5.19 -16.94
CA ASN A 149 32.53 -6.01 -18.11
C ASN A 149 32.54 -5.30 -19.47
N SER A 150 32.25 -4.01 -19.54
CA SER A 150 32.30 -3.29 -20.83
C SER A 150 32.64 -1.82 -20.65
N ASN A 151 33.78 -1.40 -21.20
CA ASN A 151 34.11 0.01 -21.49
C ASN A 151 33.14 0.67 -22.50
N ASP A 152 32.08 -0.04 -22.91
CA ASP A 152 31.00 0.50 -23.71
C ASP A 152 29.83 0.85 -22.79
N ASP A 153 29.44 2.13 -22.77
CA ASP A 153 28.22 2.69 -22.18
C ASP A 153 26.91 2.10 -22.76
N THR A 154 26.99 0.98 -23.48
CA THR A 154 25.83 0.31 -24.03
C THR A 154 25.08 -0.41 -22.91
N ILE A 155 23.91 0.14 -22.57
CA ILE A 155 22.87 -0.54 -21.82
C ILE A 155 22.78 -1.99 -22.33
N PRO A 156 22.98 -3.02 -21.50
CA PRO A 156 22.95 -4.37 -22.01
C PRO A 156 21.54 -4.62 -22.56
N GLN A 157 21.48 -4.98 -23.85
CA GLN A 157 20.28 -4.95 -24.71
C GLN A 157 19.10 -5.82 -24.22
N TRP A 158 19.27 -6.60 -23.15
CA TRP A 158 18.33 -7.61 -22.69
C TRP A 158 17.34 -7.12 -21.63
N ILE A 159 17.62 -6.02 -20.90
CA ILE A 159 16.59 -5.41 -20.05
C ILE A 159 15.72 -4.49 -20.89
N HIS A 160 14.51 -4.96 -21.17
CA HIS A 160 13.53 -4.18 -21.90
C HIS A 160 13.11 -2.94 -21.08
N PRO A 161 13.02 -1.73 -21.69
CA PRO A 161 12.57 -0.52 -21.00
C PRO A 161 11.27 -0.67 -20.21
N TYR A 162 10.34 -1.54 -20.64
CA TYR A 162 9.09 -1.79 -19.93
C TYR A 162 9.29 -2.32 -18.49
N ILE A 163 10.40 -3.00 -18.19
CA ILE A 163 10.71 -3.45 -16.83
C ILE A 163 10.99 -2.27 -15.92
N LEU A 164 11.79 -1.29 -16.39
CA LEU A 164 12.09 -0.06 -15.65
C LEU A 164 10.82 0.77 -15.42
N ARG A 165 10.00 0.93 -16.47
CA ARG A 165 8.71 1.63 -16.37
C ARG A 165 7.79 0.94 -15.37
N PHE A 166 7.68 -0.39 -15.44
CA PHE A 166 6.84 -1.16 -14.54
C PHE A 166 7.31 -1.06 -13.09
N ALA A 167 8.62 -1.16 -12.84
CA ALA A 167 9.18 -1.02 -11.50
C ALA A 167 8.89 0.36 -10.88
N LEU A 168 9.03 1.43 -11.67
CA LEU A 168 8.71 2.81 -11.24
C LEU A 168 7.21 2.98 -10.95
N LEU A 169 6.36 2.60 -11.90
CA LEU A 169 4.90 2.72 -11.75
C LEU A 169 4.37 1.86 -10.60
N LEU A 170 4.97 0.69 -10.37
CA LEU A 170 4.60 -0.18 -9.26
C LEU A 170 4.89 0.51 -7.92
N PHE A 171 6.06 1.14 -7.77
CA PHE A 171 6.40 1.90 -6.57
C PHE A 171 5.47 3.10 -6.37
N GLU A 172 5.26 3.90 -7.42
CA GLU A 172 4.39 5.09 -7.39
C GLU A 172 2.93 4.74 -7.10
N THR A 173 2.47 3.55 -7.52
CA THR A 173 1.14 3.06 -7.17
C THR A 173 1.06 2.68 -5.70
N VAL A 174 2.01 1.88 -5.22
CA VAL A 174 1.88 1.22 -3.92
C VAL A 174 2.23 2.12 -2.75
N ALA A 175 3.23 2.98 -2.88
CA ALA A 175 3.72 3.79 -1.77
C ALA A 175 2.63 4.73 -1.19
N PRO A 176 1.87 5.49 -2.00
CA PRO A 176 0.72 6.26 -1.51
C PRO A 176 -0.38 5.41 -0.87
N CYS A 177 -0.64 4.21 -1.40
CA CYS A 177 -1.66 3.32 -0.87
C CYS A 177 -1.31 2.81 0.54
N THR A 178 -0.02 2.65 0.86
CA THR A 178 0.42 2.29 2.21
C THR A 178 0.08 3.36 3.25
N ILE A 179 0.19 4.64 2.88
CA ILE A 179 -0.17 5.77 3.75
C ILE A 179 -1.67 5.82 3.96
N LEU A 180 -2.44 5.61 2.89
CA LEU A 180 -3.90 5.53 2.99
C LEU A 180 -4.32 4.49 4.03
N VAL A 181 -3.85 3.25 3.88
CA VAL A 181 -4.17 2.14 4.77
C VAL A 181 -3.89 2.50 6.22
N SER A 182 -2.73 3.06 6.48
CA SER A 182 -2.25 3.37 7.82
C SER A 182 -3.03 4.53 8.43
N SER A 183 -3.34 5.54 7.62
CA SER A 183 -4.18 6.68 7.99
C SER A 183 -5.60 6.22 8.36
N VAL A 184 -6.22 5.35 7.55
CA VAL A 184 -7.56 4.82 7.82
C VAL A 184 -7.57 4.02 9.12
N ILE A 185 -6.55 3.19 9.35
CA ILE A 185 -6.44 2.41 10.58
C ILE A 185 -6.29 3.32 11.80
N ARG A 186 -5.37 4.29 11.74
CA ARG A 186 -5.07 5.18 12.85
C ARG A 186 -6.18 6.18 13.16
N TYR A 187 -6.74 6.82 12.13
CA TYR A 187 -7.64 7.96 12.31
C TYR A 187 -9.12 7.59 12.21
N ALA A 188 -9.48 6.48 11.57
CA ALA A 188 -10.88 6.08 11.41
C ALA A 188 -11.25 4.80 12.17
N ILE A 189 -10.48 3.72 12.02
CA ILE A 189 -10.85 2.40 12.58
C ILE A 189 -10.52 2.32 14.07
N TRP A 190 -9.30 2.69 14.46
CA TRP A 190 -8.85 2.56 15.84
C TRP A 190 -9.68 3.39 16.85
N PRO A 191 -9.97 4.69 16.61
CA PRO A 191 -10.78 5.48 17.54
C PRO A 191 -12.18 4.91 17.70
N LYS A 192 -12.78 4.37 16.62
CA LYS A 192 -14.10 3.72 16.67
C LYS A 192 -14.09 2.47 17.53
N ILE A 193 -13.04 1.64 17.44
CA ILE A 193 -12.92 0.42 18.24
C ILE A 193 -12.72 0.76 19.72
N LEU A 194 -11.89 1.75 20.03
CA LEU A 194 -11.72 2.23 21.41
C LEU A 194 -13.01 2.83 21.99
N ALA A 195 -13.74 3.62 21.21
CA ALA A 195 -15.02 4.18 21.63
C ALA A 195 -16.06 3.08 21.90
N SER A 196 -16.13 2.07 21.03
CA SER A 196 -17.00 0.91 21.20
C SER A 196 -16.65 0.11 22.47
N ALA A 197 -15.35 -0.10 22.73
CA ALA A 197 -14.84 -0.76 23.94
C ALA A 197 -15.27 -0.04 25.23
N LYS A 198 -15.18 1.29 25.23
CA LYS A 198 -15.54 2.13 26.38
C LYS A 198 -17.05 2.09 26.67
N ASN A 199 -17.87 2.08 25.61
CA ASN A 199 -19.33 2.13 25.74
C ASN A 199 -19.95 0.75 26.05
N HIS A 200 -19.27 -0.34 25.71
CA HIS A 200 -19.74 -1.72 25.94
C HIS A 200 -18.67 -2.61 26.59
N PRO A 201 -18.26 -2.32 27.85
CA PRO A 201 -17.16 -3.03 28.51
C PRO A 201 -17.45 -4.53 28.75
N SER A 202 -18.71 -4.95 28.73
CA SER A 202 -19.13 -6.33 29.01
C SER A 202 -19.09 -7.29 27.82
N THR A 203 -18.94 -6.82 26.57
CA THR A 203 -19.17 -7.67 25.39
C THR A 203 -17.90 -8.28 24.78
N LYS A 204 -16.70 -7.73 25.03
CA LYS A 204 -15.43 -8.34 24.59
C LYS A 204 -14.29 -8.05 25.58
N PRO A 205 -13.61 -9.08 26.14
CA PRO A 205 -12.55 -8.88 27.12
C PRO A 205 -11.27 -8.21 26.56
N ASN A 206 -11.12 -8.08 25.23
CA ASN A 206 -10.02 -7.32 24.65
C ASN A 206 -10.30 -6.89 23.19
N PRO A 207 -11.04 -5.79 22.96
CA PRO A 207 -11.48 -5.38 21.62
C PRO A 207 -10.34 -4.94 20.69
N THR A 208 -9.13 -4.76 21.21
CA THR A 208 -7.94 -4.37 20.44
C THR A 208 -7.03 -5.53 20.08
N LYS A 209 -7.34 -6.77 20.53
CA LYS A 209 -6.45 -7.93 20.36
C LYS A 209 -6.04 -8.16 18.90
N ASP A 210 -6.99 -8.08 17.97
CA ASP A 210 -6.76 -8.39 16.55
C ASP A 210 -5.85 -7.34 15.88
N LEU A 211 -5.90 -6.11 16.35
CA LEU A 211 -5.10 -5.00 15.84
C LEU A 211 -3.68 -4.98 16.43
N LYS A 212 -3.48 -5.68 17.55
CA LYS A 212 -2.18 -5.89 18.19
C LYS A 212 -1.46 -7.14 17.67
N LEU A 213 -2.09 -7.91 16.76
CA LEU A 213 -1.42 -9.02 16.10
C LEU A 213 -0.19 -8.50 15.35
N LEU A 214 0.94 -9.18 15.52
CA LEU A 214 2.23 -8.75 14.98
C LEU A 214 2.19 -8.54 13.45
N SER A 215 1.51 -9.44 12.73
CA SER A 215 1.32 -9.31 11.28
C SER A 215 0.54 -8.06 10.90
N THR A 216 -0.48 -7.72 11.68
CA THR A 216 -1.31 -6.53 11.50
C THR A 216 -0.49 -5.26 11.79
N LEU A 217 0.31 -5.27 12.87
CA LEU A 217 1.21 -4.17 13.20
C LEU A 217 2.26 -3.94 12.11
N PHE A 218 2.88 -4.99 11.56
CA PHE A 218 3.80 -4.84 10.43
C PHE A 218 3.10 -4.29 9.19
N GLN A 219 1.96 -4.84 8.81
CA GLN A 219 1.24 -4.37 7.62
C GLN A 219 0.70 -2.95 7.71
N HIS A 220 0.52 -2.40 8.91
CA HIS A 220 0.09 -1.02 9.10
C HIS A 220 1.25 -0.05 9.37
N ASN A 221 2.26 -0.43 10.13
CA ASN A 221 3.35 0.48 10.47
C ASN A 221 4.54 0.30 9.52
N ALA A 222 5.01 -0.94 9.32
CA ALA A 222 6.21 -1.18 8.52
C ALA A 222 6.00 -0.80 7.04
N ASN A 223 4.79 -0.94 6.52
CA ASN A 223 4.44 -0.50 5.16
C ASN A 223 4.82 0.96 4.89
N VAL A 224 4.42 1.86 5.81
CA VAL A 224 4.71 3.30 5.70
C VAL A 224 6.18 3.59 5.95
N ILE A 225 6.78 2.92 6.94
CA ILE A 225 8.21 3.08 7.24
C ILE A 225 9.04 2.70 6.03
N LEU A 226 8.79 1.54 5.42
CA LEU A 226 9.53 1.05 4.26
C LEU A 226 9.32 1.95 3.04
N ALA A 227 8.09 2.42 2.79
CA ALA A 227 7.82 3.37 1.71
C ALA A 227 8.59 4.70 1.89
N PHE A 228 8.61 5.26 3.12
CA PHE A 228 9.37 6.48 3.40
C PHE A 228 10.88 6.27 3.48
N MET A 229 11.34 5.10 3.93
CA MET A 229 12.75 4.72 3.86
C MET A 229 13.21 4.69 2.40
N GLU A 230 12.39 4.15 1.49
CA GLU A 230 12.75 4.09 0.07
C GLU A 230 12.94 5.48 -0.56
N VAL A 231 12.06 6.44 -0.27
CA VAL A 231 12.18 7.82 -0.81
C VAL A 231 13.13 8.72 -0.02
N GLY A 232 13.32 8.48 1.28
CA GLY A 232 14.06 9.39 2.16
C GLY A 232 15.48 8.96 2.48
N LEU A 233 15.76 7.65 2.49
CA LEU A 233 17.01 7.05 2.99
C LEU A 233 17.72 6.13 2.00
N LEU A 234 16.98 5.32 1.24
CA LEU A 234 17.56 4.33 0.33
C LEU A 234 17.78 4.92 -1.07
N GLY A 235 16.96 4.56 -2.05
CA GLY A 235 17.18 4.97 -3.45
C GLY A 235 16.60 6.32 -3.84
N GLY A 236 15.75 6.90 -3.01
CA GLY A 236 15.14 8.19 -3.31
C GLY A 236 14.21 8.15 -4.51
N LEU A 237 13.46 7.06 -4.72
CA LEU A 237 12.63 6.94 -5.92
C LEU A 237 11.68 8.14 -6.12
N PRO A 238 11.58 8.68 -7.34
CA PRO A 238 10.72 9.82 -7.60
C PRO A 238 9.24 9.41 -7.49
N ILE A 239 8.41 10.38 -7.11
CA ILE A 239 6.95 10.28 -7.11
C ILE A 239 6.45 11.43 -7.96
N ARG A 240 5.95 11.11 -9.14
CA ARG A 240 5.60 12.08 -10.16
C ARG A 240 4.13 12.44 -10.08
N PHE A 241 3.81 13.74 -10.13
CA PHE A 241 2.42 14.20 -10.02
C PHE A 241 1.57 13.88 -11.26
N CYS A 242 2.17 13.64 -12.42
CA CYS A 242 1.44 13.16 -13.60
C CYS A 242 0.88 11.73 -13.40
N ASP A 243 1.44 10.95 -12.48
CA ASP A 243 0.98 9.58 -12.20
C ASP A 243 -0.04 9.49 -11.05
N VAL A 244 -0.57 10.63 -10.57
CA VAL A 244 -1.69 10.68 -9.60
C VAL A 244 -2.84 9.73 -9.92
N PRO A 245 -3.26 9.53 -11.20
CA PRO A 245 -4.34 8.59 -11.52
C PRO A 245 -4.06 7.11 -11.19
N LEU A 246 -2.81 6.72 -10.90
CA LEU A 246 -2.47 5.36 -10.46
C LEU A 246 -3.23 4.97 -9.18
N GLY A 247 -3.40 5.89 -8.23
CA GLY A 247 -4.11 5.63 -6.97
C GLY A 247 -5.58 5.23 -7.20
N PRO A 248 -6.40 6.07 -7.86
CA PRO A 248 -7.77 5.73 -8.24
C PRO A 248 -7.86 4.47 -9.12
N LEU A 249 -6.94 4.26 -10.06
CA LEU A 249 -6.92 3.07 -10.89
C LEU A 249 -6.72 1.80 -10.06
N TYR A 250 -5.76 1.80 -9.14
CA TYR A 250 -5.50 0.70 -8.23
C TYR A 250 -6.69 0.40 -7.31
N ALA A 251 -7.31 1.43 -6.73
CA ALA A 251 -8.53 1.26 -5.95
C ALA A 251 -9.67 0.67 -6.78
N SER A 252 -9.79 1.08 -8.05
CA SER A 252 -10.80 0.57 -8.95
C SER A 252 -10.60 -0.92 -9.25
N CYS A 253 -9.37 -1.35 -9.48
CA CYS A 253 -9.03 -2.77 -9.62
C CYS A 253 -9.41 -3.57 -8.36
N TYR A 254 -9.16 -3.02 -7.18
CA TYR A 254 -9.54 -3.67 -5.93
C TYR A 254 -11.07 -3.76 -5.71
N VAL A 255 -11.82 -2.71 -6.09
CA VAL A 255 -13.29 -2.71 -6.06
C VAL A 255 -13.83 -3.81 -6.95
N LEU A 256 -13.35 -3.90 -8.20
CA LEU A 256 -13.74 -4.96 -9.14
C LEU A 256 -13.44 -6.35 -8.59
N PHE A 257 -12.21 -6.57 -8.08
CA PHE A 257 -11.84 -7.82 -7.42
C PHE A 257 -12.80 -8.17 -6.28
N SER A 258 -13.07 -7.21 -5.39
CA SER A 258 -13.93 -7.43 -4.23
C SER A 258 -15.38 -7.75 -4.62
N TRP A 259 -15.89 -7.10 -5.67
CA TRP A 259 -17.21 -7.40 -6.22
C TRP A 259 -17.26 -8.79 -6.84
N CYS A 260 -16.24 -9.20 -7.61
CA CYS A 260 -16.15 -10.55 -8.17
C CYS A 260 -16.08 -11.62 -7.07
N MET A 261 -15.46 -11.31 -5.94
CA MET A 261 -15.26 -12.24 -4.82
C MET A 261 -16.40 -12.24 -3.79
N MET A 262 -17.41 -11.37 -3.90
CA MET A 262 -18.42 -11.15 -2.84
C MET A 262 -19.15 -12.43 -2.37
N LYS A 263 -19.34 -13.39 -3.27
CA LYS A 263 -19.99 -14.68 -2.97
C LYS A 263 -19.01 -15.76 -2.50
N GLN A 264 -17.71 -15.55 -2.68
CA GLN A 264 -16.66 -16.54 -2.40
C GLN A 264 -16.10 -16.43 -0.97
N TRP A 265 -16.34 -15.31 -0.28
CA TRP A 265 -15.85 -15.10 1.09
C TRP A 265 -16.45 -16.07 2.11
N LYS A 266 -17.68 -16.52 1.87
CA LYS A 266 -18.33 -17.51 2.73
C LYS A 266 -17.82 -18.90 2.33
N THR A 267 -16.82 -19.39 3.05
CA THR A 267 -16.49 -20.82 3.04
C THR A 267 -17.70 -21.57 3.60
N ASP A 268 -18.06 -22.70 2.98
CA ASP A 268 -19.09 -23.59 3.50
C ASP A 268 -18.56 -24.22 4.81
N THR A 269 -18.43 -23.43 5.87
CA THR A 269 -18.31 -23.91 7.25
C THR A 269 -19.66 -24.53 7.52
N GLY A 270 -19.78 -25.81 7.21
CA GLY A 270 -21.07 -26.46 7.16
C GLY A 270 -21.81 -26.26 8.47
N THR A 271 -22.99 -25.67 8.35
CA THR A 271 -23.89 -25.49 9.48
C THR A 271 -24.39 -26.90 9.80
N LYS A 272 -24.06 -27.41 10.99
CA LYS A 272 -24.72 -28.62 11.47
C LYS A 272 -26.21 -28.30 11.56
N ASP A 273 -27.01 -29.06 10.84
CA ASP A 273 -28.46 -29.03 10.95
C ASP A 273 -28.82 -29.23 12.42
N ALA A 274 -29.64 -28.33 12.96
CA ALA A 274 -30.10 -28.42 14.35
C ALA A 274 -30.98 -29.65 14.59
N VAL A 275 -31.57 -30.22 13.53
CA VAL A 275 -32.52 -31.35 13.61
C VAL A 275 -31.82 -32.68 13.33
N THR A 276 -30.98 -32.75 12.30
CA THR A 276 -30.34 -34.01 11.88
C THR A 276 -28.91 -34.16 12.40
N GLY A 277 -28.27 -33.07 12.86
CA GLY A 277 -26.85 -33.07 13.23
C GLY A 277 -25.90 -33.16 12.03
N ASP A 278 -26.43 -33.36 10.83
CA ASP A 278 -25.68 -33.46 9.59
C ASP A 278 -25.12 -32.10 9.20
N VAL A 279 -23.89 -32.11 8.70
CA VAL A 279 -23.26 -30.89 8.19
C VAL A 279 -23.92 -30.54 6.86
N ILE A 280 -24.86 -29.61 6.88
CA ILE A 280 -25.47 -29.08 5.65
C ILE A 280 -24.43 -28.18 4.99
N TYR A 281 -23.78 -28.71 3.97
CA TYR A 281 -23.00 -27.94 3.02
C TYR A 281 -23.95 -27.35 1.95
N GLY A 282 -23.94 -26.02 1.79
CA GLY A 282 -24.76 -25.31 0.79
C GLY A 282 -26.18 -24.97 1.27
N LYS A 283 -26.78 -23.83 0.91
CA LYS A 283 -26.98 -23.43 -0.49
C LYS A 283 -27.06 -21.92 -0.73
N CYS A 284 -26.86 -21.08 0.28
CA CYS A 284 -26.95 -19.63 0.11
C CYS A 284 -25.63 -18.94 0.43
N ARG A 285 -24.79 -18.77 -0.60
CA ARG A 285 -23.65 -17.85 -0.56
C ARG A 285 -24.19 -16.43 -0.64
N CYS A 286 -24.63 -15.93 0.51
CA CYS A 286 -25.01 -14.53 0.65
C CYS A 286 -23.80 -13.66 0.34
N PRO A 287 -23.97 -12.60 -0.46
CA PRO A 287 -22.88 -11.68 -0.73
C PRO A 287 -22.39 -11.06 0.59
N GLN A 288 -21.08 -11.07 0.77
CA GLN A 288 -20.40 -10.41 1.86
C GLN A 288 -19.29 -9.52 1.29
N PHE A 289 -18.92 -8.48 2.00
CA PHE A 289 -17.84 -7.58 1.65
C PHE A 289 -16.90 -7.45 2.84
N LEU A 290 -15.59 -7.39 2.59
CA LEU A 290 -14.59 -7.15 3.65
C LEU A 290 -14.66 -5.72 4.20
N TYR A 291 -15.17 -4.78 3.39
CA TYR A 291 -15.33 -3.39 3.74
C TYR A 291 -16.76 -2.91 3.45
N PHE A 292 -17.34 -2.13 4.37
CA PHE A 292 -18.70 -1.64 4.23
C PHE A 292 -18.88 -0.69 3.03
N PHE A 293 -17.84 0.05 2.62
CA PHE A 293 -17.91 1.00 1.50
C PHE A 293 -17.98 0.29 0.14
N LEU A 294 -17.80 -1.03 0.10
CA LEU A 294 -17.98 -1.88 -1.08
C LEU A 294 -19.39 -2.48 -1.15
N ASP A 295 -20.20 -2.27 -0.13
CA ASP A 295 -21.56 -2.79 -0.04
C ASP A 295 -22.47 -2.12 -1.06
N THR A 296 -22.86 -2.90 -2.06
CA THR A 296 -23.73 -2.50 -3.17
C THR A 296 -25.21 -2.42 -2.77
N THR A 297 -25.56 -2.82 -1.54
CA THR A 297 -26.94 -2.83 -1.04
C THR A 297 -27.31 -1.60 -0.20
N LEU A 298 -26.37 -0.66 0.03
CA LEU A 298 -26.59 0.57 0.81
C LEU A 298 -27.54 1.57 0.16
N GLY A 299 -27.92 1.33 -1.10
CA GLY A 299 -28.63 2.25 -1.98
C GLY A 299 -27.68 2.89 -2.99
N ASP A 300 -28.24 3.28 -4.13
CA ASP A 300 -27.47 3.71 -5.31
C ASP A 300 -26.58 4.91 -5.01
N ASP A 301 -27.14 5.93 -4.35
CA ASP A 301 -26.41 7.15 -3.99
C ASP A 301 -25.30 6.88 -2.98
N THR A 302 -25.59 6.14 -1.92
CA THR A 302 -24.61 5.92 -0.83
C THR A 302 -23.44 5.06 -1.30
N SER A 303 -23.72 4.03 -2.11
CA SER A 303 -22.69 3.17 -2.70
C SER A 303 -21.80 3.98 -3.64
N THR A 304 -22.41 4.80 -4.50
CA THR A 304 -21.69 5.62 -5.49
C THR A 304 -20.86 6.72 -4.82
N ILE A 305 -21.41 7.41 -3.82
CA ILE A 305 -20.68 8.41 -3.02
C ILE A 305 -19.50 7.76 -2.30
N SER A 306 -19.67 6.56 -1.77
CA SER A 306 -18.58 5.84 -1.08
C SER A 306 -17.40 5.53 -2.02
N LEU A 307 -17.68 5.14 -3.27
CA LEU A 307 -16.65 4.96 -4.29
C LEU A 307 -16.00 6.28 -4.72
N GLY A 308 -16.78 7.35 -4.86
CA GLY A 308 -16.27 8.68 -5.15
C GLY A 308 -15.33 9.20 -4.05
N VAL A 309 -15.70 8.99 -2.79
CA VAL A 309 -14.84 9.30 -1.63
C VAL A 309 -13.59 8.45 -1.65
N LEU A 310 -13.67 7.14 -1.95
CA LEU A 310 -12.50 6.28 -2.08
C LEU A 310 -11.52 6.83 -3.14
N ALA A 311 -12.01 7.17 -4.33
CA ALA A 311 -11.19 7.76 -5.40
C ALA A 311 -10.55 9.09 -4.96
N LEU A 312 -11.31 9.97 -4.31
CA LEU A 312 -10.80 11.23 -3.79
C LEU A 312 -9.67 11.02 -2.76
N VAL A 313 -9.88 10.12 -1.79
CA VAL A 313 -8.89 9.88 -0.75
C VAL A 313 -7.62 9.24 -1.34
N GLN A 314 -7.71 8.44 -2.41
CA GLN A 314 -6.54 7.95 -3.14
C GLN A 314 -5.75 9.08 -3.79
N VAL A 315 -6.43 10.03 -4.46
CA VAL A 315 -5.79 11.22 -5.02
C VAL A 315 -5.08 12.01 -3.93
N LEU A 316 -5.76 12.27 -2.81
CA LEU A 316 -5.18 13.02 -1.69
C LEU A 316 -3.97 12.31 -1.08
N SER A 317 -4.02 10.99 -0.94
CA SER A 317 -2.91 10.19 -0.41
C SER A 317 -1.70 10.23 -1.36
N TYR A 318 -1.94 10.17 -2.67
CA TYR A 318 -0.90 10.32 -3.70
C TYR A 318 -0.26 11.70 -3.65
N VAL A 319 -1.08 12.76 -3.68
CA VAL A 319 -0.59 14.14 -3.63
C VAL A 319 0.22 14.38 -2.36
N PHE A 320 -0.28 13.92 -1.21
CA PHE A 320 0.45 14.04 0.05
C PHE A 320 1.81 13.34 -0.01
N PHE A 321 1.88 12.10 -0.51
CA PHE A 321 3.14 11.37 -0.61
C PHE A 321 4.12 12.04 -1.59
N GLY A 322 3.61 12.52 -2.72
CA GLY A 322 4.39 13.30 -3.67
C GLY A 322 4.97 14.57 -3.05
N LEU A 323 4.17 15.33 -2.31
CA LEU A 323 4.64 16.52 -1.58
C LEU A 323 5.68 16.17 -0.52
N ALA A 324 5.50 15.07 0.22
CA ALA A 324 6.48 14.61 1.20
C ALA A 324 7.82 14.25 0.54
N ASN A 325 7.79 13.56 -0.60
CA ASN A 325 8.99 13.23 -1.38
C ASN A 325 9.70 14.50 -1.88
N GLN A 326 8.96 15.47 -2.42
CA GLN A 326 9.54 16.75 -2.86
C GLN A 326 10.13 17.53 -1.68
N PHE A 327 9.44 17.55 -0.54
CA PHE A 327 9.95 18.18 0.67
C PHE A 327 11.25 17.54 1.14
N PHE A 328 11.36 16.21 1.12
CA PHE A 328 12.60 15.51 1.47
C PHE A 328 13.77 15.91 0.56
N ARG A 329 13.54 15.93 -0.77
CA ARG A 329 14.56 16.32 -1.76
C ARG A 329 14.99 17.78 -1.62
N TRP A 330 14.03 18.68 -1.45
CA TRP A 330 14.28 20.11 -1.27
C TRP A 330 15.04 20.38 0.04
N PHE A 331 14.58 19.81 1.15
CA PHE A 331 15.16 20.08 2.46
C PHE A 331 16.61 19.60 2.56
N ILE A 332 16.93 18.43 2.01
CA ILE A 332 18.32 17.97 1.98
C ILE A 332 19.19 18.86 1.09
N SER A 333 18.69 19.25 -0.09
CA SER A 333 19.41 20.20 -0.95
C SER A 333 19.68 21.53 -0.22
N PHE A 334 18.72 22.03 0.55
CA PHE A 334 18.86 23.26 1.34
C PHE A 334 19.96 23.15 2.41
N ILE A 335 20.00 22.03 3.14
CA ILE A 335 21.05 21.79 4.15
C ILE A 335 22.43 21.73 3.51
N VAL A 336 22.56 21.01 2.39
CA VAL A 336 23.85 20.83 1.69
C VAL A 336 24.34 22.13 1.05
N VAL A 337 23.45 22.98 0.53
CA VAL A 337 23.82 24.27 -0.10
C VAL A 337 24.30 25.29 0.93
N ASN A 338 23.59 25.47 2.05
CA ASN A 338 23.98 26.42 3.08
C ASN A 338 25.36 26.14 3.69
N GLU A 339 25.82 24.90 3.60
CA GLU A 339 27.13 24.52 4.08
C GLU A 339 28.27 24.96 3.14
N LYS A 340 28.05 24.90 1.83
CA LYS A 340 29.05 25.30 0.82
C LYS A 340 29.31 26.81 0.81
N ASP A 341 28.32 27.61 1.19
CA ASP A 341 28.42 29.06 1.21
C ASP A 341 29.10 29.62 2.48
N GLY A 342 29.64 28.76 3.35
CA GLY A 342 30.58 29.18 4.41
C GLY A 342 29.99 30.03 5.54
N ASN A 343 28.66 30.23 5.60
CA ASN A 343 27.98 30.97 6.67
C ASN A 343 27.57 30.09 7.86
N VAL A 344 28.27 28.98 8.11
CA VAL A 344 28.13 28.23 9.35
C VAL A 344 28.95 28.92 10.43
N VAL A 345 28.26 29.68 11.29
CA VAL A 345 28.75 30.17 12.58
C VAL A 345 29.01 28.96 13.48
N GLY A 346 30.15 28.31 13.30
CA GLY A 346 30.54 27.11 14.04
C GLY A 346 31.67 26.39 13.31
N GLY A 347 32.89 26.58 13.79
CA GLY A 347 34.11 26.28 13.05
C GLY A 347 34.27 24.82 12.63
N GLY A 348 34.66 24.64 11.36
CA GLY A 348 35.79 23.78 10.99
C GLY A 348 35.48 22.32 10.69
N GLY A 349 34.83 22.06 9.56
CA GLY A 349 34.88 20.77 8.89
C GLY A 349 34.03 20.79 7.62
N ILE A 350 34.66 20.64 6.46
CA ILE A 350 33.96 20.36 5.19
C ILE A 350 33.21 19.03 5.41
N ILE A 351 31.88 19.05 5.46
CA ILE A 351 31.09 17.84 5.60
C ILE A 351 31.11 17.16 4.22
N GLU A 352 31.86 16.07 4.11
CA GLU A 352 31.80 15.18 2.96
C GLU A 352 30.36 14.68 2.74
N LYS A 353 29.90 14.57 1.50
CA LYS A 353 28.61 13.90 1.19
C LYS A 353 28.53 12.54 1.92
N GLY A 354 27.37 12.22 2.50
CA GLY A 354 27.21 10.99 3.28
C GLY A 354 27.82 11.07 4.68
N THR A 355 27.91 12.26 5.30
CA THR A 355 28.20 12.31 6.74
C THR A 355 27.08 11.71 7.57
N ALA A 356 27.45 11.21 8.75
CA ALA A 356 26.50 10.74 9.75
C ALA A 356 25.38 11.76 10.05
N LEU A 357 25.66 13.07 9.91
CA LEU A 357 24.66 14.12 10.09
C LEU A 357 23.58 14.09 9.00
N GLU A 358 23.93 13.95 7.72
CA GLU A 358 22.95 13.86 6.64
C GLU A 358 22.04 12.64 6.83
N VAL A 359 22.65 11.49 7.12
CA VAL A 359 21.91 10.23 7.39
C VAL A 359 20.97 10.40 8.58
N LEU A 360 21.45 11.03 9.66
CA LEU A 360 20.65 11.30 10.85
C LEU A 360 19.47 12.23 10.53
N VAL A 361 19.69 13.30 9.76
CA VAL A 361 18.62 14.24 9.36
C VAL A 361 17.57 13.51 8.53
N ARG A 362 17.97 12.76 7.50
CA ARG A 362 17.06 11.96 6.68
C ARG A 362 16.27 10.97 7.54
N PHE A 363 16.94 10.30 8.48
CA PHE A 363 16.31 9.36 9.38
C PHE A 363 15.28 10.03 10.29
N VAL A 364 15.61 11.17 10.89
CA VAL A 364 14.69 11.95 11.72
C VAL A 364 13.49 12.42 10.91
N MET A 365 13.68 12.87 9.67
CA MET A 365 12.58 13.27 8.78
C MET A 365 11.68 12.09 8.44
N VAL A 366 12.25 10.96 8.01
CA VAL A 366 11.50 9.74 7.70
C VAL A 366 10.70 9.28 8.91
N MET A 367 11.33 9.17 10.09
CA MET A 367 10.66 8.72 11.31
C MET A 367 9.63 9.73 11.82
N GLY A 368 9.92 11.03 11.70
CA GLY A 368 9.00 12.11 12.04
C GLY A 368 7.74 12.05 11.18
N THR A 369 7.87 11.93 9.86
CA THR A 369 6.74 11.76 8.95
C THR A 369 6.02 10.43 9.20
N CYS A 370 6.74 9.33 9.42
CA CYS A 370 6.13 8.04 9.78
C CYS A 370 5.31 8.14 11.07
N SER A 371 5.74 8.93 12.06
CA SER A 371 5.02 9.12 13.32
C SER A 371 3.66 9.81 13.17
N LEU A 372 3.36 10.41 12.00
CA LEU A 372 2.04 10.95 11.66
C LEU A 372 1.06 9.86 11.20
N PHE A 373 1.55 8.69 10.80
CA PHE A 373 0.75 7.62 10.22
C PHE A 373 0.84 6.32 11.03
N CYS A 374 2.03 5.98 11.51
CA CYS A 374 2.34 4.79 12.28
C CYS A 374 1.92 4.94 13.74
N ARG A 375 1.57 3.83 14.37
CA ARG A 375 1.17 3.78 15.77
C ARG A 375 2.30 3.21 16.60
N PHE A 376 3.19 4.09 17.08
CA PHE A 376 4.35 3.71 17.89
C PHE A 376 4.08 3.69 19.40
N ARG A 377 3.03 4.37 19.86
CA ARG A 377 2.77 4.64 21.29
C ARG A 377 1.63 3.82 21.90
N ASP A 378 0.90 3.06 21.09
CA ASP A 378 -0.23 2.22 21.52
C ASP A 378 0.15 0.74 21.62
#